data_AF-A0A2K3KXL9-F1
#
_entry.id   AF-A0A2K3KXL9-F1
#
_cell.length_a   1.000
_cell.length_b   1.000
_cell.length_c   1.000
_cell.angle_alpha   90.00
_cell.angle_beta   90.00
_cell.angle_gamma   90.00
#
_symmetry.space_group_name_H-M   'P 1'
#
loop_
_entity.id
_entity.type
_entity.pdbx_description
1 polymer ?
#
loop_
_entity_poly.entity_id
_entity_poly.type
_entity_poly.pdbx_seq_one_letter_code
_entity_poly.pdbx_strand_id
1 'polypeptide(L)'
;MYSINCNNTKVVYTVSDLGSINCNPTVIVEFPIMVNQAVGITTANAINQTLQGGFDLTWTGNYGECPGCVATGGACGNDGGTGFRCFCRDGAYITDCYSKKAPSS
;
A
#
# COMPACT_ATOMS: atom_id res chain seq x y z
N MET A 1 -24.80 13.07 27.74
CA MET A 1 -23.90 12.39 26.78
C MET A 1 -24.35 10.93 26.73
N TYR A 2 -24.85 10.50 25.59
CA TYR A 2 -25.37 9.16 25.35
C TYR A 2 -24.39 8.38 24.48
N SER A 3 -24.49 7.06 24.50
CA SER A 3 -23.70 6.22 23.59
C SER A 3 -24.48 5.02 23.10
N ILE A 4 -24.21 4.61 21.86
CA ILE A 4 -24.69 3.35 21.28
C ILE A 4 -23.50 2.56 20.76
N ASN A 5 -23.57 1.23 20.84
CA ASN A 5 -22.60 0.37 20.18
C ASN A 5 -23.15 -0.03 18.81
N CYS A 6 -22.45 0.38 17.75
CA CYS A 6 -22.65 -0.16 16.41
C CYS A 6 -21.62 -1.29 16.22
N ASN A 7 -22.05 -2.54 16.35
CA ASN A 7 -21.16 -3.71 16.43
C ASN A 7 -20.06 -3.54 17.50
N ASN A 8 -18.78 -3.43 17.08
CA ASN A 8 -17.62 -3.28 17.97
C ASN A 8 -17.22 -1.80 18.18
N THR A 9 -17.98 -0.84 17.65
CA THR A 9 -17.66 0.60 17.70
C THR A 9 -18.60 1.34 18.64
N LYS A 10 -18.05 2.07 19.61
CA LYS A 10 -18.81 2.91 20.55
C LYS A 10 -18.98 4.33 19.99
N VAL A 11 -20.21 4.73 19.71
CA VAL A 11 -20.56 6.06 19.22
C VAL A 11 -21.13 6.89 20.37
N VAL A 12 -20.70 8.15 20.52
CA VAL A 12 -21.10 9.06 21.60
C VAL A 12 -21.82 10.29 21.03
N TYR A 13 -22.93 10.71 21.64
CA TYR A 13 -23.78 11.81 21.14
C TYR A 13 -24.48 12.61 22.27
N THR A 14 -25.08 13.75 21.95
CA THR A 14 -25.64 14.72 22.94
C THR A 14 -27.15 15.00 22.82
N VAL A 15 -27.91 14.20 22.04
CA VAL A 15 -29.38 14.23 21.70
C VAL A 15 -29.87 15.49 20.96
N SER A 16 -30.65 15.38 19.88
CA SER A 16 -32.04 14.91 19.87
C SER A 16 -32.45 14.27 18.51
N ASP A 17 -32.44 12.93 18.45
CA ASP A 17 -33.53 12.11 17.90
C ASP A 17 -33.21 10.64 18.14
N LEU A 18 -33.85 10.04 19.16
CA LEU A 18 -33.66 8.63 19.53
C LEU A 18 -34.16 7.65 18.46
N GLY A 19 -34.90 8.15 17.45
CA GLY A 19 -35.54 7.35 16.41
C GLY A 19 -34.75 7.17 15.11
N SER A 20 -33.54 7.74 14.98
CA SER A 20 -32.89 7.84 13.66
C SER A 20 -31.37 7.62 13.63
N ILE A 21 -30.76 7.10 14.70
CA ILE A 21 -29.35 6.66 14.61
C ILE A 21 -29.32 5.33 13.85
N ASN A 22 -29.33 5.42 12.53
CA ASN A 22 -29.03 4.29 11.67
C ASN A 22 -27.52 4.06 11.70
N CYS A 23 -27.10 2.99 12.36
CA CYS A 23 -25.74 2.48 12.24
C CYS A 23 -25.54 2.00 10.79
N ASN A 24 -25.02 2.88 9.94
CA ASN A 24 -24.51 2.52 8.62
C ASN A 24 -22.98 2.45 8.73
N PRO A 25 -22.41 1.35 9.24
CA PRO A 25 -20.97 1.22 9.34
C PRO A 25 -20.37 1.36 7.94
N THR A 26 -19.48 2.33 7.78
CA THR A 26 -18.67 2.45 6.57
C THR A 26 -17.33 1.79 6.85
N VAL A 27 -16.88 0.96 5.90
CA VAL A 27 -15.52 0.45 5.93
C VAL A 27 -14.65 1.48 5.22
N ILE A 28 -13.76 2.10 5.96
CA ILE A 28 -12.72 2.96 5.38
C ILE A 28 -11.56 2.04 5.03
N VAL A 29 -11.24 1.97 3.74
CA VAL A 29 -10.06 1.26 3.26
C VAL A 29 -9.07 2.30 2.77
N GLU A 30 -7.91 2.35 3.40
CA GLU A 30 -6.83 3.27 3.04
C GLU A 30 -5.90 2.59 2.04
N PHE A 31 -5.68 3.23 0.90
CA PHE A 31 -4.71 2.80 -0.09
C PHE A 31 -3.65 3.88 -0.26
N PRO A 32 -2.35 3.54 -0.23
CA PRO A 32 -1.30 4.48 -0.56
C PRO A 32 -1.44 4.95 -2.02
N ILE A 33 -1.09 6.20 -2.27
CA ILE A 33 -1.08 6.87 -3.58
C ILE A 33 0.16 7.75 -3.65
N MET A 34 0.59 8.14 -4.85
CA MET A 34 1.69 9.10 -4.97
C MET A 34 1.26 10.50 -4.51
N VAL A 35 2.16 11.21 -3.80
CA VAL A 35 1.88 12.55 -3.25
C VAL A 35 1.49 13.57 -4.33
N ASN A 36 2.09 13.48 -5.52
CA ASN A 36 1.75 14.34 -6.66
C ASN A 36 0.31 14.09 -7.19
N GLN A 37 -0.25 12.90 -6.98
CA GLN A 37 -1.61 12.56 -7.39
C GLN A 37 -2.65 12.99 -6.35
N ALA A 38 -2.28 13.08 -5.07
CA ALA A 38 -3.18 13.48 -3.99
C ALA A 38 -3.79 14.88 -4.21
N VAL A 39 -3.04 15.79 -4.84
CA VAL A 39 -3.49 17.18 -5.12
C VAL A 39 -4.66 17.22 -6.11
N GLY A 40 -4.85 16.19 -6.93
CA GLY A 40 -5.88 16.12 -7.97
C GLY A 40 -7.18 15.43 -7.57
N ILE A 41 -7.29 14.87 -6.36
CA ILE A 41 -8.45 14.06 -5.96
C ILE A 41 -9.60 14.97 -5.51
N THR A 42 -10.39 15.43 -6.47
CA THR A 42 -11.58 16.27 -6.23
C THR A 42 -12.89 15.58 -6.60
N THR A 43 -12.82 14.41 -7.26
CA THR A 43 -13.99 13.66 -7.74
C THR A 43 -13.77 12.16 -7.59
N ALA A 44 -14.86 11.38 -7.58
CA ALA A 44 -14.79 9.91 -7.56
C ALA A 44 -14.03 9.34 -8.77
N ASN A 45 -14.12 9.98 -9.95
CA ASN A 45 -13.37 9.55 -11.12
C ASN A 45 -11.86 9.74 -10.95
N ALA A 46 -11.43 10.81 -10.28
CA ALA A 46 -10.02 11.06 -9.98
C ALA A 46 -9.44 9.98 -9.03
N ILE A 47 -10.26 9.39 -8.15
CA ILE A 47 -9.84 8.26 -7.30
C ILE A 47 -9.46 7.06 -8.17
N ASN A 48 -10.33 6.66 -9.10
CA ASN A 48 -10.08 5.52 -9.99
C ASN A 48 -8.80 5.73 -10.83
N GLN A 49 -8.63 6.93 -11.38
CA GLN A 49 -7.43 7.27 -12.16
C GLN A 49 -6.15 7.26 -11.31
N THR A 50 -6.23 7.75 -10.07
CA THR A 50 -5.10 7.74 -9.14
C THR A 50 -4.70 6.30 -8.80
N LEU A 51 -5.66 5.44 -8.49
CA LEU A 51 -5.39 4.03 -8.18
C LEU A 51 -4.77 3.28 -9.36
N GLN A 52 -5.14 3.63 -10.59
CA GLN A 52 -4.51 3.07 -11.80
C GLN A 52 -3.05 3.49 -11.98
N GLY A 53 -2.64 4.61 -11.40
CA GLY A 53 -1.26 5.08 -11.45
C GLY A 53 -0.29 4.34 -10.50
N GLY A 54 -0.82 3.55 -9.57
CA GLY A 54 -0.01 2.87 -8.55
C GLY A 54 0.54 3.83 -7.48
N PHE A 55 1.40 3.28 -6.62
CA PHE A 55 2.07 4.03 -5.55
C PHE A 55 3.49 3.52 -5.36
N ASP A 56 4.37 4.41 -4.92
CA ASP A 56 5.75 4.03 -4.62
C ASP A 56 5.81 3.26 -3.30
N LEU A 57 6.53 2.14 -3.32
CA LEU A 57 6.92 1.43 -2.11
C LEU A 57 8.28 1.96 -1.66
N THR A 58 8.32 2.66 -0.53
CA THR A 58 9.58 3.07 0.08
C THR A 58 10.16 1.89 0.84
N TRP A 59 11.28 1.35 0.35
CA TRP A 59 12.03 0.30 1.03
C TRP A 59 13.13 0.90 1.90
N THR A 60 13.21 0.50 3.17
CA THR A 60 14.23 0.97 4.12
C THR A 60 15.40 0.01 4.29
N GLY A 61 15.48 -1.06 3.50
CA GLY A 61 16.57 -2.05 3.59
C GLY A 61 17.82 -1.64 2.81
N ASN A 62 18.81 -2.53 2.78
CA ASN A 62 20.15 -2.23 2.28
C ASN A 62 20.16 -2.08 0.76
N TYR A 63 20.21 -0.84 0.26
CA TYR A 63 20.11 -0.49 -1.16
C TYR A 63 21.42 -0.64 -1.95
N GLY A 64 22.53 -1.05 -1.30
CA GLY A 64 23.84 -1.12 -1.93
C GLY A 64 23.89 -1.97 -3.22
N GLU A 65 23.00 -2.95 -3.32
CA GLU A 65 22.93 -3.91 -4.44
C GLU A 65 21.96 -3.47 -5.55
N CYS A 66 21.05 -2.51 -5.29
CA CYS A 66 20.06 -2.07 -6.28
C CYS A 66 20.70 -1.49 -7.56
N PRO A 67 21.78 -0.66 -7.51
CA PRO A 67 22.43 -0.18 -8.72
C PRO A 67 22.91 -1.32 -9.63
N GLY A 68 23.44 -2.41 -9.06
CA GLY A 68 23.85 -3.59 -9.81
C GLY A 68 22.66 -4.30 -10.46
N CYS A 69 21.59 -4.51 -9.69
CA CYS A 69 20.35 -5.08 -10.22
C CYS A 69 19.79 -4.29 -11.41
N VAL A 70 19.66 -2.97 -11.27
CA VAL A 70 19.14 -2.08 -12.31
C VAL A 70 20.06 -2.06 -13.54
N ALA A 71 21.38 -2.05 -13.34
CA ALA A 71 22.36 -2.09 -14.45
C ALA A 71 22.24 -3.37 -15.28
N THR A 72 21.77 -4.48 -14.69
CA THR A 72 21.52 -5.74 -15.39
C THR A 72 20.10 -5.90 -15.93
N GLY A 73 19.27 -4.85 -15.83
CA GLY A 73 17.89 -4.84 -16.35
C GLY A 73 16.84 -5.43 -15.39
N GLY A 74 17.17 -5.57 -14.11
CA GLY A 74 16.24 -6.01 -13.07
C GLY A 74 15.58 -4.85 -12.32
N ALA A 75 14.57 -5.18 -11.52
CA ALA A 75 13.97 -4.29 -10.53
C ALA A 75 14.37 -4.73 -9.12
N CYS A 76 14.81 -3.81 -8.27
CA CYS A 76 15.17 -4.17 -6.90
C CYS A 76 13.94 -4.28 -5.99
N GLY A 77 13.97 -5.21 -5.04
CA GLY A 77 12.92 -5.40 -4.04
C GLY A 77 13.37 -6.34 -2.93
N ASN A 78 12.42 -7.03 -2.29
CA ASN A 78 12.71 -7.91 -1.16
C ASN A 78 11.97 -9.25 -1.25
N ASP A 79 12.35 -10.18 -0.38
CA ASP A 79 11.80 -11.53 -0.29
C ASP A 79 10.51 -11.68 0.53
N GLY A 80 9.78 -10.58 0.76
CA GLY A 80 8.65 -10.50 1.68
C GLY A 80 9.06 -10.24 3.13
N GLY A 81 10.37 -10.14 3.42
CA GLY A 81 10.93 -9.83 4.72
C GLY A 81 11.84 -8.62 4.69
N THR A 82 13.13 -8.81 5.01
CA THR A 82 14.19 -7.78 4.99
C THR A 82 15.29 -8.07 3.97
N GLY A 83 15.24 -9.24 3.30
CA GLY A 83 16.28 -9.69 2.38
C GLY A 83 16.16 -9.05 1.01
N PHE A 84 17.27 -8.51 0.48
CA PHE A 84 17.30 -7.94 -0.86
C PHE A 84 17.07 -9.02 -1.94
N ARG A 85 16.35 -8.64 -3.00
CA ARG A 85 16.14 -9.44 -4.21
C ARG A 85 16.24 -8.56 -5.45
N CYS A 86 16.86 -9.12 -6.50
CA CYS A 86 16.79 -8.55 -7.84
C CYS A 86 15.75 -9.33 -8.66
N PHE A 87 14.68 -8.65 -9.09
CA PHE A 87 13.63 -9.24 -9.90
C PHE A 87 13.95 -9.05 -11.38
N CYS A 88 14.34 -10.13 -12.03
CA CYS A 88 14.72 -10.20 -13.43
C CYS A 88 13.59 -10.84 -14.25
N ARG A 89 13.73 -10.79 -15.59
CA ARG A 89 12.69 -11.27 -16.51
C ARG A 89 12.29 -12.74 -16.29
N ASP A 90 13.21 -13.58 -15.82
CA ASP A 90 13.02 -15.02 -15.62
C ASP A 90 13.01 -15.45 -14.15
N GLY A 91 12.88 -14.50 -13.22
CA GLY A 91 12.69 -14.76 -11.79
C GLY A 91 13.50 -13.86 -10.87
N ALA A 92 13.49 -14.19 -9.57
CA ALA A 92 14.24 -13.48 -8.55
C ALA A 92 15.67 -14.01 -8.42
N TYR A 93 16.60 -13.10 -8.19
CA TYR A 93 18.04 -13.32 -8.08
C TYR A 93 18.57 -12.67 -6.79
N ILE A 94 19.76 -13.09 -6.35
CA ILE A 94 20.33 -12.60 -5.08
C ILE A 94 20.73 -11.13 -5.20
N THR A 95 21.51 -10.73 -6.21
CA THR A 95 22.04 -9.35 -6.32
C THR A 95 21.70 -8.69 -7.66
N ASP A 96 21.82 -9.43 -8.75
CA ASP A 96 21.66 -8.96 -10.14
C ASP A 96 21.23 -10.11 -11.05
N CYS A 97 20.87 -9.83 -12.30
CA CYS A 97 20.35 -10.82 -13.23
C CYS A 97 21.37 -11.86 -13.74
N TYR A 98 22.64 -11.74 -13.34
CA TYR A 98 23.70 -12.72 -13.63
C TYR A 98 24.12 -13.52 -12.39
N SER A 99 23.65 -13.12 -11.21
CA SER A 99 23.92 -13.80 -9.95
C SER A 99 23.19 -15.15 -9.86
N LYS A 100 23.23 -15.81 -8.70
CA LYS A 100 22.44 -17.02 -8.50
C LYS A 100 20.95 -16.66 -8.38
N LYS A 101 20.08 -17.50 -8.93
CA LYS A 101 18.65 -17.41 -8.66
C LYS A 101 18.42 -17.49 -7.15
N ALA A 102 17.53 -16.64 -6.68
CA ALA A 102 17.07 -16.67 -5.31
C ALA A 102 16.29 -17.98 -5.08
N PRO A 103 16.42 -18.60 -3.88
CA PRO A 103 15.56 -19.72 -3.52
C PRO A 103 14.09 -19.27 -3.56
N SER A 104 13.21 -20.15 -4.02
CA SER A 104 11.77 -19.97 -3.89
C SER A 104 11.40 -20.02 -2.40
N SER A 105 10.68 -18.99 -1.94
CA SER A 105 10.04 -18.95 -0.62
C SER A 105 8.93 -19.96 -0.50
#